data_AF-A0A7J2NJC3-F1
#
_entry.id   AF-A0A7J2NJC3-F1
#
_cell.length_a   1.000
_cell.length_b   1.000
_cell.length_c   1.000
_cell.angle_alpha   90.00
_cell.angle_beta   90.00
_cell.angle_gamma   90.00
#
_symmetry.space_group_name_H-M   'P 1'
#
loop_
_entity.id
_entity.type
_entity.pdbx_description
1 polymer ?
#
loop_
_entity_poly.entity_id
_entity_poly.type
_entity_poly.pdbx_seq_one_letter_code
_entity_poly.pdbx_strand_id
1 'polypeptide(L)'
;MSKVCFYFEVHQPFRLNRFSVFSIGEKLDPMENYFDWKLNREIFEKVARKCYLPTNHLLLKLIEKFDGSFRISFGITGVLMDYCDQFMPEVMDSFEELYDTGCVDLICETYYHSLSSLYDDLDEFEDQVRMHRDQLYGRFKHRPTVFRNTEAIYDNRIASKIEELGFGGIITEGAQKILGWRSPNYIYRPVGSDNLKVLLRNHLLSDDIAFRFSTGDWKEFPLTADKYASWLNKCEGDLVNVFIDYETFGEHQWRETGIFEFLGHLPGEFLKHPGAEFLTVSEAVERSQPVGEIDVPCAISWADMDRDVSTWLGNEMQMECFNELKEIGTLLRRGGNGDFMRIWRMLQTSDHLYYMSTKGLADGDVHRYFNPYSYPYEAFINYMNILQDLRKRI
;
A
#
# COMPACT_ATOMS: atom_id res chain seq x y z
N MET A 1 -0.60 26.62 -12.16
CA MET A 1 -0.27 26.46 -10.73
C MET A 1 -0.06 24.98 -10.51
N SER A 2 1.10 24.56 -9.99
CA SER A 2 1.40 23.14 -9.84
C SER A 2 1.04 22.71 -8.43
N LYS A 3 0.06 21.82 -8.30
CA LYS A 3 -0.28 21.19 -7.03
C LYS A 3 0.28 19.78 -7.06
N VAL A 4 0.91 19.35 -5.98
CA VAL A 4 1.40 17.98 -5.84
C VAL A 4 0.79 17.34 -4.60
N CYS A 5 0.35 16.10 -4.74
CA CYS A 5 -0.10 15.28 -3.64
C CYS A 5 0.89 14.13 -3.45
N PHE A 6 1.54 14.09 -2.29
CA PHE A 6 2.39 12.99 -1.89
C PHE A 6 1.62 12.09 -0.92
N TYR A 7 1.66 10.79 -1.21
CA TYR A 7 1.25 9.77 -0.26
C TYR A 7 2.29 8.66 -0.22
N PHE A 8 2.53 8.15 0.99
CA PHE A 8 3.41 7.03 1.25
C PHE A 8 2.65 5.85 1.83
N GLU A 9 2.76 4.70 1.17
CA GLU A 9 2.22 3.43 1.68
C GLU A 9 3.18 2.81 2.67
N VAL A 10 2.72 2.43 3.86
CA VAL A 10 3.55 1.82 4.90
C VAL A 10 3.00 0.44 5.26
N HIS A 11 3.75 -0.59 4.85
CA HIS A 11 3.31 -1.97 4.99
C HIS A 11 4.46 -2.94 5.30
N GLN A 12 4.19 -3.89 6.19
CA GLN A 12 5.00 -5.09 6.39
C GLN A 12 4.07 -6.29 6.62
N PRO A 13 4.25 -7.43 5.92
CA PRO A 13 3.45 -8.62 6.17
C PRO A 13 3.95 -9.41 7.38
N PHE A 14 3.07 -10.18 8.03
CA PHE A 14 3.48 -11.24 8.95
C PHE A 14 3.95 -12.46 8.16
N ARG A 15 5.26 -12.64 8.06
CA ARG A 15 5.87 -13.76 7.33
C ARG A 15 5.57 -15.06 8.05
N LEU A 16 5.35 -16.10 7.23
CA LEU A 16 4.99 -17.43 7.70
C LEU A 16 6.23 -18.19 8.14
N ASN A 17 6.08 -18.97 9.22
CA ASN A 17 7.05 -19.96 9.63
C ASN A 17 7.07 -21.13 8.62
N ARG A 18 8.15 -21.90 8.64
CA ARG A 18 8.23 -23.13 7.84
C ARG A 18 7.35 -24.21 8.46
N PHE A 19 6.29 -24.56 7.74
CA PHE A 19 5.26 -25.47 8.18
C PHE A 19 5.21 -26.72 7.30
N SER A 20 5.49 -27.86 7.92
CA SER A 20 5.58 -29.14 7.24
C SER A 20 4.21 -29.78 7.06
N VAL A 21 4.01 -30.50 5.96
CA VAL A 21 2.83 -31.35 5.74
C VAL A 21 2.64 -32.39 6.87
N PHE A 22 3.74 -32.82 7.50
CA PHE A 22 3.69 -33.76 8.63
C PHE A 22 3.16 -33.13 9.92
N SER A 23 3.16 -31.79 10.02
CA SER A 23 2.64 -31.05 11.18
C SER A 23 1.11 -30.84 11.12
N ILE A 24 0.47 -31.22 10.00
CA ILE A 24 -0.98 -31.04 9.81
C ILE A 24 -1.80 -31.91 10.77
N GLY A 25 -2.54 -31.27 11.67
CA GLY A 25 -3.35 -31.88 12.72
C GLY A 25 -2.60 -32.19 14.01
N GLU A 26 -1.33 -31.79 14.13
CA GLU A 26 -0.63 -31.83 15.41
C GLU A 26 -1.25 -30.82 16.40
N LYS A 27 -1.13 -31.10 17.70
CA LYS A 27 -1.62 -30.21 18.78
C LYS A 27 -0.67 -29.02 18.99
N LEU A 28 -0.55 -28.19 17.96
CA LEU A 28 0.20 -26.94 17.94
C LEU A 28 -0.77 -25.76 18.04
N ASP A 29 -0.32 -24.67 18.65
CA ASP A 29 -1.02 -23.39 18.62
C ASP A 29 -0.80 -22.72 17.26
N PRO A 30 -1.86 -22.45 16.47
CA PRO A 30 -1.67 -21.91 15.13
C PRO A 30 -1.05 -20.51 15.09
N MET A 31 -1.33 -19.66 16.07
CA MET A 31 -0.77 -18.30 16.10
C MET A 31 0.74 -18.34 16.30
N GLU A 32 1.23 -19.20 17.20
CA GLU A 32 2.66 -19.36 17.46
C GLU A 32 3.41 -20.14 16.37
N ASN A 33 2.72 -21.04 15.65
CA ASN A 33 3.38 -21.97 14.72
C ASN A 33 3.25 -21.60 13.25
N TYR A 34 2.25 -20.80 12.84
CA TYR A 34 2.10 -20.38 11.45
C TYR A 34 2.97 -19.18 11.10
N PHE A 35 3.26 -18.30 12.06
CA PHE A 35 3.98 -17.04 11.83
C PHE A 35 5.39 -17.11 12.42
N ASP A 36 6.38 -16.62 11.66
CA ASP A 36 7.77 -16.56 12.14
C ASP A 36 7.98 -15.27 12.94
N TRP A 37 7.56 -15.27 14.21
CA TRP A 37 7.63 -14.11 15.09
C TRP A 37 9.03 -13.56 15.27
N LYS A 38 10.05 -14.42 15.24
CA LYS A 38 11.44 -14.00 15.37
C LYS A 38 11.89 -13.25 14.12
N LEU A 39 11.70 -13.83 12.93
CA LEU A 39 12.06 -13.18 11.67
C LEU A 39 11.28 -11.88 11.47
N ASN A 40 9.98 -11.90 11.75
CA ASN A 40 9.11 -10.74 11.64
C ASN A 40 9.60 -9.59 12.51
N ARG A 41 9.93 -9.86 13.77
CA ARG A 41 10.52 -8.86 14.68
C ARG A 41 11.85 -8.33 14.15
N GLU A 42 12.78 -9.21 13.78
CA GLU A 42 14.12 -8.82 13.32
C GLU A 42 14.07 -7.91 12.07
N ILE A 43 13.21 -8.25 11.11
CA ILE A 43 13.02 -7.43 9.90
C ILE A 43 12.36 -6.11 10.25
N PHE A 44 11.27 -6.13 11.01
CA PHE A 44 10.56 -4.90 11.38
C PHE A 44 11.47 -3.93 12.15
N GLU A 45 12.22 -4.40 13.15
CA GLU A 45 13.15 -3.56 13.90
C GLU A 45 14.26 -2.97 13.02
N LYS A 46 14.75 -3.73 12.03
CA LYS A 46 15.73 -3.24 11.04
C LYS A 46 15.11 -2.13 10.18
N VAL A 47 13.94 -2.36 9.60
CA VAL A 47 13.27 -1.40 8.70
C VAL A 47 12.90 -0.14 9.48
N ALA A 48 12.35 -0.26 10.69
CA ALA A 48 12.04 0.87 11.56
C ALA A 48 13.23 1.79 11.81
N ARG A 49 14.42 1.22 12.08
CA ARG A 49 15.64 2.00 12.37
C ARG A 49 16.29 2.62 11.14
N LYS A 50 16.07 2.05 9.95
CA LYS A 50 16.68 2.52 8.69
C LYS A 50 15.76 3.42 7.87
N CYS A 51 14.46 3.15 7.91
CA CYS A 51 13.43 3.78 7.11
C CYS A 51 12.50 4.64 7.97
N TYR A 52 11.64 4.05 8.80
CA TYR A 52 10.52 4.77 9.41
C TYR A 52 10.96 5.90 10.34
N LEU A 53 11.76 5.63 11.37
CA LEU A 53 12.16 6.64 12.35
C LEU A 53 13.01 7.76 11.72
N PRO A 54 14.06 7.47 10.90
CA PRO A 54 14.83 8.53 10.26
C PRO A 54 14.02 9.37 9.27
N THR A 55 13.11 8.75 8.52
CA THR A 55 12.30 9.46 7.54
C THR A 55 11.23 10.30 8.23
N ASN A 56 10.55 9.78 9.27
CA ASN A 56 9.57 10.54 10.05
C ASN A 56 10.22 11.80 10.68
N HIS A 57 11.41 11.66 11.26
CA HIS A 57 12.16 12.81 11.79
C HIS A 57 12.54 13.85 10.73
N LEU A 58 12.91 13.41 9.53
CA LEU A 58 13.19 14.31 8.42
C LEU A 58 11.92 15.04 7.96
N LEU A 59 10.80 14.33 7.83
CA LEU A 59 9.52 14.91 7.42
C LEU A 59 9.03 15.93 8.44
N LEU A 60 9.14 15.65 9.74
CA LEU A 60 8.76 16.59 10.80
C LEU A 60 9.57 17.89 10.68
N LYS A 61 10.90 17.79 10.53
CA LYS A 61 11.76 18.95 10.30
C LYS A 61 11.40 19.74 9.05
N LEU A 62 10.96 19.06 7.98
CA LEU A 62 10.55 19.73 6.75
C LEU A 62 9.22 20.47 6.95
N ILE A 63 8.25 19.85 7.63
CA ILE A 63 6.97 20.48 7.97
C ILE A 63 7.22 21.77 8.79
N GLU A 64 8.05 21.69 9.82
CA GLU A 64 8.44 22.84 10.65
C GLU A 64 9.17 23.91 9.85
N LYS A 65 10.17 23.51 9.04
CA LYS A 65 10.99 24.44 8.23
C LYS A 65 10.17 25.24 7.22
N PHE A 66 9.08 24.67 6.71
CA PHE A 66 8.22 25.31 5.71
C PHE A 66 6.90 25.81 6.31
N ASP A 67 6.84 26.01 7.63
CA ASP A 67 5.71 26.58 8.36
C ASP A 67 4.37 25.90 7.99
N GLY A 68 4.39 24.57 7.84
CA GLY A 68 3.22 23.77 7.46
C GLY A 68 2.81 23.79 5.98
N SER A 69 3.59 24.46 5.12
CA SER A 69 3.36 24.48 3.66
C SER A 69 3.74 23.15 2.99
N PHE A 70 4.56 22.32 3.64
CA PHE A 70 4.85 20.96 3.19
C PHE A 70 3.82 20.00 3.80
N ARG A 71 3.04 19.35 2.95
CA ARG A 71 1.89 18.51 3.32
C ARG A 71 1.97 17.17 2.61
N ILE A 72 1.66 16.10 3.33
CA ILE A 72 1.79 14.72 2.86
C ILE A 72 0.66 13.85 3.41
N SER A 73 0.53 12.61 2.94
CA SER A 73 -0.44 11.65 3.47
C SER A 73 0.18 10.27 3.66
N PHE A 74 -0.37 9.48 4.58
CA PHE A 74 0.05 8.09 4.82
C PHE A 74 -1.10 7.11 4.73
N GLY A 75 -0.81 5.96 4.14
CA GLY A 75 -1.58 4.72 4.27
C GLY A 75 -0.78 3.82 5.20
N ILE A 76 -1.31 3.58 6.40
CA ILE A 76 -0.64 2.79 7.43
C ILE A 76 -1.49 1.54 7.61
N THR A 77 -1.00 0.39 7.15
CA THR A 77 -1.75 -0.86 7.23
C THR A 77 -2.07 -1.24 8.68
N GLY A 78 -3.20 -1.89 8.90
CA GLY A 78 -3.57 -2.41 10.23
C GLY A 78 -2.52 -3.38 10.77
N VAL A 79 -1.95 -4.19 9.88
CA VAL A 79 -0.84 -5.10 10.19
C VAL A 79 0.40 -4.33 10.66
N LEU A 80 0.77 -3.21 10.03
CA LEU A 80 1.89 -2.41 10.51
C LEU A 80 1.62 -1.79 11.89
N MET A 81 0.38 -1.38 12.17
CA MET A 81 -0.01 -0.93 13.51
C MET A 81 0.15 -2.04 14.55
N ASP A 82 -0.22 -3.29 14.22
CA ASP A 82 0.02 -4.45 15.08
C ASP A 82 1.52 -4.68 15.35
N TYR A 83 2.37 -4.53 14.32
CA TYR A 83 3.83 -4.59 14.49
C TYR A 83 4.36 -3.53 15.46
N CYS A 84 3.89 -2.29 15.34
CA CYS A 84 4.32 -1.21 16.22
C CYS A 84 3.95 -1.51 17.68
N ASP A 85 2.70 -1.90 17.94
CA ASP A 85 2.25 -2.24 19.30
C ASP A 85 3.05 -3.39 19.92
N GLN A 86 3.43 -4.37 19.11
CA GLN A 86 4.07 -5.59 19.61
C GLN A 86 5.58 -5.43 19.81
N PHE A 87 6.27 -4.67 18.94
CA PHE A 87 7.73 -4.70 18.88
C PHE A 87 8.41 -3.34 19.12
N MET A 88 7.88 -2.25 18.56
CA MET A 88 8.48 -0.92 18.68
C MET A 88 7.41 0.19 18.67
N PRO A 89 6.74 0.45 19.82
CA PRO A 89 5.70 1.48 19.90
C PRO A 89 6.17 2.87 19.46
N GLU A 90 7.46 3.18 19.65
CA GLU A 90 8.06 4.46 19.26
C GLU A 90 7.94 4.77 17.75
N VAL A 91 7.75 3.75 16.91
CA VAL A 91 7.48 3.93 15.48
C VAL A 91 6.11 4.58 15.30
N MET A 92 5.07 4.08 15.98
CA MET A 92 3.74 4.67 15.89
C MET A 92 3.70 6.06 16.53
N ASP A 93 4.36 6.24 17.68
CA ASP A 93 4.47 7.55 18.33
C ASP A 93 5.02 8.62 17.36
N SER A 94 5.98 8.25 16.51
CA SER A 94 6.55 9.17 15.51
C SER A 94 5.60 9.49 14.33
N PHE A 95 4.66 8.60 14.01
CA PHE A 95 3.58 8.90 13.05
C PHE A 95 2.50 9.78 13.68
N GLU A 96 2.18 9.56 14.96
CA GLU A 96 1.27 10.42 15.73
C GLU A 96 1.83 11.84 15.85
N GLU A 97 3.13 12.00 16.13
CA GLU A 97 3.80 13.30 16.16
C GLU A 97 3.71 14.04 14.81
N LEU A 98 3.88 13.32 13.69
CA LEU A 98 3.68 13.89 12.35
C LEU A 98 2.23 14.30 12.11
N TYR A 99 1.27 13.47 12.52
CA TYR A 99 -0.15 13.75 12.37
C TYR A 99 -0.59 14.99 13.17
N ASP A 100 -0.09 15.14 14.39
CA ASP A 100 -0.39 16.27 15.29
C ASP A 100 0.04 17.64 14.74
N THR A 101 0.93 17.66 13.73
CA THR A 101 1.28 18.90 13.01
C THR A 101 0.11 19.50 12.20
N GLY A 102 -0.94 18.73 11.91
CA GLY A 102 -2.03 19.12 11.02
C GLY A 102 -1.63 19.24 9.53
N CYS A 103 -0.43 18.78 9.18
CA CYS A 103 0.12 18.78 7.81
C CYS A 103 0.15 17.38 7.18
N VAL A 104 -0.32 16.38 7.93
CA VAL A 104 -0.35 14.98 7.51
C VAL A 104 -1.78 14.49 7.54
N ASP A 105 -2.18 13.79 6.48
CA ASP A 105 -3.47 13.14 6.37
C ASP A 105 -3.33 11.62 6.35
N LEU A 106 -4.40 10.91 6.67
CA LEU A 106 -4.43 9.46 6.77
C LEU A 106 -5.39 8.88 5.73
N ILE A 107 -5.03 7.73 5.19
CA ILE A 107 -5.81 7.01 4.18
C ILE A 107 -6.33 5.72 4.79
N CYS A 108 -7.58 5.39 4.51
CA CYS A 108 -8.15 4.11 4.90
C CYS A 108 -7.87 3.04 3.82
N GLU A 109 -7.72 1.79 4.25
CA GLU A 109 -7.53 0.63 3.39
C GLU A 109 -8.12 -0.64 4.03
N THR A 110 -7.77 -1.83 3.54
CA THR A 110 -8.09 -3.08 4.25
C THR A 110 -7.13 -3.29 5.44
N TYR A 111 -7.65 -3.70 6.60
CA TYR A 111 -6.81 -3.88 7.80
C TYR A 111 -5.61 -4.80 7.55
N TYR A 112 -5.82 -5.90 6.82
CA TYR A 112 -4.82 -6.94 6.63
C TYR A 112 -4.03 -6.82 5.32
N HIS A 113 -4.14 -5.68 4.61
CA HIS A 113 -3.55 -5.51 3.28
C HIS A 113 -3.91 -6.71 2.38
N SER A 114 -5.20 -7.07 2.38
CA SER A 114 -5.71 -8.30 1.77
C SER A 114 -6.31 -8.09 0.39
N LEU A 115 -6.41 -9.19 -0.36
CA LEU A 115 -7.10 -9.22 -1.65
C LEU A 115 -8.60 -9.52 -1.52
N SER A 116 -9.19 -9.29 -0.34
CA SER A 116 -10.62 -9.54 -0.07
C SER A 116 -11.56 -8.78 -1.01
N SER A 117 -11.10 -7.62 -1.52
CA SER A 117 -11.81 -6.86 -2.55
C SER A 117 -12.01 -7.64 -3.87
N LEU A 118 -11.20 -8.67 -4.15
CA LEU A 118 -11.32 -9.52 -5.35
C LEU A 118 -12.24 -10.72 -5.16
N TYR A 119 -12.85 -10.88 -3.99
CA TYR A 119 -13.90 -11.89 -3.80
C TYR A 119 -15.18 -11.51 -4.54
N ASP A 120 -16.03 -12.51 -4.79
CA ASP A 120 -17.31 -12.31 -5.47
C ASP A 120 -18.26 -11.46 -4.57
N ASP A 121 -18.35 -11.84 -3.30
CA ASP A 121 -18.96 -11.03 -2.23
C ASP A 121 -17.95 -10.05 -1.64
N LEU A 122 -18.42 -8.87 -1.24
CA LEU A 122 -17.61 -7.81 -0.64
C LEU A 122 -17.76 -7.71 0.87
N ASP A 123 -18.35 -8.72 1.52
CA ASP A 123 -18.64 -8.69 2.96
C ASP A 123 -17.34 -8.69 3.78
N GLU A 124 -16.40 -9.57 3.44
CA GLU A 124 -15.09 -9.60 4.12
C GLU A 124 -14.27 -8.34 3.84
N PHE A 125 -14.35 -7.82 2.62
CA PHE A 125 -13.71 -6.57 2.25
C PHE A 125 -14.25 -5.42 3.11
N GLU A 126 -15.57 -5.28 3.18
CA GLU A 126 -16.24 -4.27 3.99
C GLU A 126 -15.87 -4.38 5.49
N ASP A 127 -15.85 -5.59 6.04
CA ASP A 127 -15.41 -5.85 7.40
C ASP A 127 -13.99 -5.33 7.66
N GLN A 128 -13.05 -5.65 6.77
CA GLN A 128 -11.66 -5.21 6.93
C GLN A 128 -11.49 -3.70 6.76
N VAL A 129 -12.26 -3.06 5.87
CA VAL A 129 -12.29 -1.60 5.74
C VAL A 129 -12.81 -0.95 7.04
N ARG A 130 -13.88 -1.51 7.62
CA ARG A 130 -14.42 -1.02 8.89
C ARG A 130 -13.43 -1.20 10.04
N MET A 131 -12.78 -2.36 10.14
CA MET A 131 -11.73 -2.63 11.13
C MET A 131 -10.59 -1.60 11.04
N HIS A 132 -10.10 -1.34 9.83
CA HIS A 132 -9.02 -0.36 9.63
C HIS A 132 -9.45 1.05 10.03
N ARG A 133 -10.63 1.47 9.59
CA ARG A 133 -11.20 2.78 9.94
C ARG A 133 -11.40 2.95 11.44
N ASP A 134 -11.79 1.90 12.16
CA ASP A 134 -11.95 1.94 13.61
C ASP A 134 -10.61 1.96 14.35
N GLN A 135 -9.59 1.26 13.83
CA GLN A 135 -8.23 1.31 14.37
C GLN A 135 -7.61 2.71 14.23
N LEU A 136 -7.73 3.33 13.05
CA LEU A 136 -7.28 4.70 12.83
C LEU A 136 -8.04 5.69 13.72
N TYR A 137 -9.35 5.53 13.87
CA TYR A 137 -10.12 6.37 14.80
C TYR A 137 -9.69 6.15 16.26
N GLY A 138 -9.36 4.92 16.64
CA GLY A 138 -8.85 4.57 17.96
C GLY A 138 -7.59 5.37 18.34
N ARG A 139 -6.64 5.46 17.41
CA ARG A 139 -5.35 6.16 17.59
C ARG A 139 -5.43 7.65 17.34
N PHE A 140 -5.79 8.04 16.13
CA PHE A 140 -5.70 9.42 15.65
C PHE A 140 -6.96 10.26 15.88
N LYS A 141 -8.03 9.65 16.43
CA LYS A 141 -9.36 10.28 16.61
C LYS A 141 -9.95 10.86 15.32
N HIS A 142 -9.52 10.32 14.18
CA HIS A 142 -9.91 10.74 12.85
C HIS A 142 -10.43 9.56 12.03
N ARG A 143 -11.43 9.81 11.19
CA ARG A 143 -11.94 8.84 10.22
C ARG A 143 -11.57 9.35 8.83
N PRO A 144 -10.62 8.69 8.14
CA PRO A 144 -10.23 9.08 6.79
C PRO A 144 -11.41 9.21 5.84
N THR A 145 -11.33 10.18 4.95
CA THR A 145 -12.35 10.41 3.90
C THR A 145 -11.93 9.85 2.53
N VAL A 146 -10.66 9.45 2.41
CA VAL A 146 -10.06 8.88 1.21
C VAL A 146 -9.68 7.42 1.47
N PHE A 147 -9.95 6.57 0.48
CA PHE A 147 -9.65 5.16 0.51
C PHE A 147 -8.57 4.79 -0.53
N ARG A 148 -7.65 3.90 -0.16
CA ARG A 148 -6.74 3.23 -1.09
C ARG A 148 -6.89 1.75 -0.83
N ASN A 149 -7.34 1.00 -1.83
CA ASN A 149 -7.39 -0.44 -1.70
C ASN A 149 -5.97 -1.02 -1.70
N THR A 150 -5.80 -2.20 -1.11
CA THR A 150 -4.56 -2.99 -1.19
C THR A 150 -4.02 -2.97 -2.61
N GLU A 151 -2.76 -2.56 -2.76
CA GLU A 151 -2.06 -2.53 -4.04
C GLU A 151 -2.72 -1.63 -5.11
N ALA A 152 -3.44 -0.61 -4.64
CA ALA A 152 -4.25 0.29 -5.47
C ALA A 152 -5.27 -0.44 -6.36
N ILE A 153 -5.71 -1.64 -5.93
CA ILE A 153 -6.63 -2.49 -6.70
C ILE A 153 -7.97 -1.79 -6.91
N TYR A 154 -8.40 -1.72 -8.16
CA TYR A 154 -9.60 -0.96 -8.53
C TYR A 154 -10.36 -1.60 -9.68
N ASP A 155 -11.67 -1.68 -9.51
CA ASP A 155 -12.67 -1.84 -10.56
C ASP A 155 -13.91 -1.02 -10.18
N ASN A 156 -14.88 -0.88 -11.09
CA ASN A 156 -16.09 -0.11 -10.84
C ASN A 156 -16.91 -0.64 -9.64
N ARG A 157 -16.89 -1.95 -9.38
CA ARG A 157 -17.65 -2.56 -8.27
C ARG A 157 -17.02 -2.19 -6.92
N ILE A 158 -15.69 -2.20 -6.82
CA ILE A 158 -14.95 -1.73 -5.65
C ILE A 158 -15.23 -0.24 -5.43
N ALA A 159 -15.20 0.58 -6.49
CA ALA A 159 -15.50 2.00 -6.39
C ALA A 159 -16.92 2.24 -5.83
N SER A 160 -17.94 1.57 -6.38
CA SER A 160 -19.31 1.67 -5.86
C SER A 160 -19.42 1.26 -4.39
N LYS A 161 -18.78 0.15 -3.98
CA LYS A 161 -18.77 -0.27 -2.57
C LYS A 161 -18.09 0.76 -1.66
N ILE A 162 -17.00 1.37 -2.11
CA ILE A 162 -16.28 2.41 -1.34
C ILE A 162 -17.13 3.68 -1.19
N GLU A 163 -17.88 4.07 -2.21
CA GLU A 163 -18.86 5.16 -2.09
C GLU A 163 -19.98 4.82 -1.10
N GLU A 164 -20.53 3.60 -1.15
CA GLU A 164 -21.54 3.12 -0.18
C GLU A 164 -21.03 3.18 1.28
N LEU A 165 -19.72 2.97 1.49
CA LEU A 165 -19.09 3.05 2.81
C LEU A 165 -18.83 4.49 3.30
N GLY A 166 -19.14 5.48 2.46
CA GLY A 166 -19.13 6.91 2.79
C GLY A 166 -17.82 7.63 2.47
N PHE A 167 -16.93 7.04 1.67
CA PHE A 167 -15.70 7.71 1.25
C PHE A 167 -15.96 8.72 0.14
N GLY A 168 -15.23 9.84 0.16
CA GLY A 168 -15.29 10.90 -0.85
C GLY A 168 -14.23 10.76 -1.95
N GLY A 169 -13.17 9.98 -1.70
CA GLY A 169 -12.10 9.74 -2.64
C GLY A 169 -11.60 8.30 -2.65
N ILE A 170 -11.14 7.83 -3.81
CA ILE A 170 -10.44 6.56 -4.00
C ILE A 170 -9.15 6.75 -4.80
N ILE A 171 -8.07 6.12 -4.36
CA ILE A 171 -6.77 6.16 -5.02
C ILE A 171 -6.61 4.89 -5.88
N THR A 172 -6.17 5.05 -7.13
CA THR A 172 -5.79 3.94 -8.00
C THR A 172 -4.67 4.32 -8.99
N GLU A 173 -4.23 3.38 -9.81
CA GLU A 173 -3.17 3.56 -10.81
C GLU A 173 -3.66 4.34 -12.03
N GLY A 174 -2.86 5.31 -12.49
CA GLY A 174 -3.02 6.00 -13.77
C GLY A 174 -2.59 5.14 -14.96
N ALA A 175 -3.16 3.94 -15.08
CA ALA A 175 -2.78 2.98 -16.11
C ALA A 175 -3.19 3.47 -17.51
N GLN A 176 -2.28 3.41 -18.47
CA GLN A 176 -2.53 3.85 -19.85
C GLN A 176 -3.72 3.14 -20.50
N LYS A 177 -3.94 1.86 -20.15
CA LYS A 177 -5.07 1.07 -20.66
C LYS A 177 -6.45 1.61 -20.26
N ILE A 178 -6.53 2.37 -19.15
CA ILE A 178 -7.77 3.03 -18.71
C ILE A 178 -7.80 4.47 -19.19
N LEU A 179 -6.67 5.18 -19.09
CA LEU A 179 -6.63 6.61 -19.39
C LEU A 179 -6.69 6.91 -20.89
N GLY A 180 -6.11 6.06 -21.74
CA GLY A 180 -5.99 6.33 -23.17
C GLY A 180 -5.19 7.61 -23.42
N TRP A 181 -5.84 8.64 -23.96
CA TRP A 181 -5.23 9.96 -24.21
C TRP A 181 -5.32 10.91 -23.01
N ARG A 182 -6.04 10.53 -21.94
CA ARG A 182 -6.27 11.35 -20.76
C ARG A 182 -5.05 11.33 -19.82
N SER A 183 -4.94 12.33 -18.95
CA SER A 183 -3.81 12.48 -18.02
C SER A 183 -4.17 12.00 -16.62
N PRO A 184 -3.25 11.33 -15.88
CA PRO A 184 -3.45 11.01 -14.46
C PRO A 184 -3.43 12.26 -13.56
N ASN A 185 -3.03 13.42 -14.09
CA ASN A 185 -2.88 14.65 -13.32
C ASN A 185 -4.20 15.45 -13.14
N TYR A 186 -5.34 14.77 -13.30
CA TYR A 186 -6.66 15.30 -13.06
C TYR A 186 -7.45 14.31 -12.20
N ILE A 187 -8.47 14.83 -11.53
CA ILE A 187 -9.44 14.01 -10.81
C ILE A 187 -10.54 13.54 -11.77
N TYR A 188 -10.98 12.30 -11.58
CA TYR A 188 -12.08 11.71 -12.34
C TYR A 188 -13.18 11.23 -11.39
N ARG A 189 -14.32 10.84 -11.96
CA ARG A 189 -15.40 10.14 -11.25
C ARG A 189 -15.49 8.69 -11.76
N PRO A 190 -15.76 7.68 -10.92
CA PRO A 190 -16.07 6.35 -11.42
C PRO A 190 -17.37 6.36 -12.23
N VAL A 191 -17.46 5.53 -13.26
CA VAL A 191 -18.77 5.18 -13.81
C VAL A 191 -19.58 4.47 -12.74
N GLY A 192 -20.86 4.86 -12.60
CA GLY A 192 -21.76 4.29 -11.60
C GLY A 192 -21.65 4.90 -10.20
N SER A 193 -20.83 5.94 -10.03
CA SER A 193 -20.74 6.73 -8.80
C SER A 193 -21.10 8.19 -9.04
N ASP A 194 -21.66 8.85 -8.02
CA ASP A 194 -22.16 10.23 -8.12
C ASP A 194 -21.21 11.24 -7.45
N ASN A 195 -20.63 10.86 -6.31
CA ASN A 195 -19.87 11.74 -5.43
C ASN A 195 -18.41 11.31 -5.25
N LEU A 196 -18.10 10.03 -5.47
CA LEU A 196 -16.74 9.51 -5.32
C LEU A 196 -15.79 10.12 -6.36
N LYS A 197 -14.61 10.55 -5.92
CA LYS A 197 -13.55 11.09 -6.77
C LYS A 197 -12.38 10.12 -6.86
N VAL A 198 -11.79 9.98 -8.04
CA VAL A 198 -10.65 9.10 -8.28
C VAL A 198 -9.37 9.92 -8.42
N LEU A 199 -8.40 9.65 -7.54
CA LEU A 199 -7.03 10.13 -7.68
C LEU A 199 -6.21 9.05 -8.38
N LEU A 200 -5.58 9.42 -9.50
CA LEU A 200 -4.77 8.51 -10.30
C LEU A 200 -3.29 8.78 -10.05
N ARG A 201 -2.55 7.74 -9.68
CA ARG A 201 -1.10 7.78 -9.54
C ARG A 201 -0.45 8.22 -10.86
N ASN A 202 0.48 9.16 -10.79
CA ASN A 202 1.40 9.42 -11.89
C ASN A 202 2.57 8.42 -11.80
N HIS A 203 2.42 7.24 -12.41
CA HIS A 203 3.42 6.18 -12.30
C HIS A 203 4.80 6.59 -12.79
N LEU A 204 4.93 7.41 -13.84
CA LEU A 204 6.23 7.82 -14.36
C LEU A 204 7.05 8.54 -13.28
N LEU A 205 6.45 9.59 -12.69
CA LEU A 205 7.10 10.38 -11.66
C LEU A 205 7.26 9.65 -10.33
N SER A 206 6.34 8.74 -10.02
CA SER A 206 6.41 7.91 -8.82
C SER A 206 7.53 6.87 -8.93
N ASP A 207 7.62 6.18 -10.07
CA ASP A 207 8.64 5.16 -10.36
C ASP A 207 10.05 5.77 -10.47
N ASP A 208 10.16 7.04 -10.87
CA ASP A 208 11.45 7.75 -10.93
C ASP A 208 12.10 7.87 -9.54
N ILE A 209 11.31 8.07 -8.48
CA ILE A 209 11.79 8.07 -7.09
C ILE A 209 11.92 6.64 -6.57
N ALA A 210 10.88 5.82 -6.74
CA ALA A 210 10.82 4.49 -6.12
C ALA A 210 11.87 3.53 -6.69
N PHE A 211 12.01 3.49 -8.02
CA PHE A 211 12.80 2.47 -8.71
C PHE A 211 14.04 3.03 -9.42
N ARG A 212 13.93 4.17 -10.11
CA ARG A 212 15.02 4.68 -10.98
C ARG A 212 16.05 5.57 -10.28
N PHE A 213 15.80 5.95 -9.03
CA PHE A 213 16.60 6.95 -8.31
C PHE A 213 18.09 6.65 -8.28
N SER A 214 18.46 5.38 -8.08
CA SER A 214 19.85 4.90 -8.03
C SER A 214 20.31 4.20 -9.32
N THR A 215 19.52 4.24 -10.39
CA THR A 215 19.81 3.58 -11.67
C THR A 215 20.76 4.42 -12.51
N GLY A 216 22.07 4.14 -12.41
CA GLY A 216 23.13 4.95 -13.03
C GLY A 216 23.12 5.02 -14.56
N ASP A 217 22.52 4.03 -15.24
CA ASP A 217 22.38 3.95 -16.69
C ASP A 217 21.06 4.57 -17.21
N TRP A 218 20.18 5.02 -16.31
CA TRP A 218 18.99 5.77 -16.71
C TRP A 218 19.38 7.15 -17.21
N LYS A 219 18.84 7.54 -18.37
CA LYS A 219 19.19 8.80 -19.08
C LYS A 219 19.05 10.08 -18.26
N GLU A 220 18.17 10.08 -17.26
CA GLU A 220 17.93 11.26 -16.41
C GLU A 220 18.76 11.23 -15.11
N PHE A 221 19.56 10.18 -14.86
CA PHE A 221 20.42 10.06 -13.69
C PHE A 221 21.55 11.12 -13.72
N PRO A 222 21.92 11.73 -12.57
CA PRO A 222 21.31 11.57 -11.25
C PRO A 222 19.98 12.33 -11.11
N LEU A 223 19.03 11.79 -10.34
CA LEU A 223 17.79 12.49 -10.03
C LEU A 223 18.01 13.47 -8.87
N THR A 224 18.05 14.76 -9.17
CA THR A 224 18.23 15.83 -8.17
C THR A 224 16.89 16.48 -7.80
N ALA A 225 16.81 17.07 -6.61
CA ALA A 225 15.59 17.71 -6.12
C ALA A 225 15.12 18.86 -7.02
N ASP A 226 16.03 19.67 -7.55
CA ASP A 226 15.74 20.79 -8.46
C ASP A 226 15.23 20.28 -9.83
N LYS A 227 15.82 19.20 -10.34
CA LYS A 227 15.38 18.53 -11.58
C LYS A 227 13.95 18.01 -11.42
N TYR A 228 13.69 17.27 -10.35
CA TYR A 228 12.37 16.68 -10.10
C TYR A 228 11.32 17.76 -9.83
N ALA A 229 11.63 18.79 -9.03
CA ALA A 229 10.76 19.94 -8.81
C ALA A 229 10.42 20.67 -10.12
N SER A 230 11.39 20.80 -11.03
CA SER A 230 11.18 21.37 -12.37
C SER A 230 10.19 20.53 -13.19
N TRP A 231 10.26 19.20 -13.11
CA TRP A 231 9.32 18.31 -13.78
C TRP A 231 7.91 18.44 -13.22
N LEU A 232 7.76 18.39 -11.89
CA LEU A 232 6.46 18.59 -11.22
C LEU A 232 5.79 19.90 -11.63
N ASN A 233 6.57 20.98 -11.75
CA ASN A 233 6.05 22.29 -12.15
C ASN A 233 5.71 22.42 -13.64
N LYS A 234 6.26 21.55 -14.49
CA LYS A 234 6.00 21.53 -15.95
C LYS A 234 4.89 20.55 -16.35
N CYS A 235 4.46 19.68 -15.44
CA CYS A 235 3.37 18.76 -15.72
C CYS A 235 2.08 19.53 -16.02
N GLU A 236 1.44 19.17 -17.13
CA GLU A 236 0.07 19.60 -17.42
C GLU A 236 -0.89 18.85 -16.51
N GLY A 237 -1.90 19.56 -16.00
CA GLY A 237 -2.84 19.02 -15.01
C GLY A 237 -3.16 20.01 -13.92
N ASP A 238 -4.17 19.66 -13.12
CA ASP A 238 -4.54 20.41 -11.92
C ASP A 238 -3.81 19.89 -10.68
N LEU A 239 -3.39 18.61 -10.69
CA LEU A 239 -2.83 17.92 -9.54
C LEU A 239 -1.91 16.79 -9.98
N VAL A 240 -0.66 16.78 -9.53
CA VAL A 240 0.26 15.65 -9.76
C VAL A 240 0.27 14.75 -8.52
N ASN A 241 -0.15 13.50 -8.70
CA ASN A 241 -0.19 12.50 -7.62
C ASN A 241 1.08 11.66 -7.64
N VAL A 242 1.93 11.79 -6.62
CA VAL A 242 3.15 11.00 -6.45
C VAL A 242 2.96 10.05 -5.29
N PHE A 243 2.65 8.80 -5.60
CA PHE A 243 2.28 7.77 -4.64
C PHE A 243 3.29 6.64 -4.70
N ILE A 244 3.97 6.35 -3.60
CA ILE A 244 5.08 5.38 -3.54
C ILE A 244 5.06 4.61 -2.21
N ASP A 245 5.72 3.46 -2.17
CA ASP A 245 5.99 2.76 -0.92
C ASP A 245 6.94 3.59 -0.05
N TYR A 246 6.66 3.67 1.25
CA TYR A 246 7.44 4.45 2.20
C TYR A 246 8.83 3.86 2.41
N GLU A 247 8.92 2.53 2.29
CA GLU A 247 10.15 1.75 2.29
C GLU A 247 11.13 2.18 1.17
N THR A 248 10.69 3.01 0.21
CA THR A 248 11.58 3.73 -0.71
C THR A 248 12.72 4.43 0.03
N PHE A 249 12.42 5.09 1.16
CA PHE A 249 13.41 5.87 1.91
C PHE A 249 14.13 5.00 2.93
N GLY A 250 15.30 4.46 2.58
CA GLY A 250 16.18 3.75 3.52
C GLY A 250 16.10 2.22 3.49
N GLU A 251 15.15 1.62 2.77
CA GLU A 251 15.10 0.17 2.53
C GLU A 251 15.24 -0.20 1.04
N HIS A 252 14.47 0.40 0.12
CA HIS A 252 14.66 0.20 -1.33
C HIS A 252 15.80 1.06 -1.86
N GLN A 253 15.80 2.35 -1.49
CA GLN A 253 16.92 3.26 -1.76
C GLN A 253 17.69 3.46 -0.47
N TRP A 254 18.91 2.93 -0.42
CA TRP A 254 19.79 3.04 0.74
C TRP A 254 20.18 4.49 1.00
N ARG A 255 20.50 4.83 2.26
CA ARG A 255 20.91 6.21 2.62
C ARG A 255 22.07 6.71 1.75
N GLU A 256 23.01 5.82 1.44
CA GLU A 256 24.21 6.11 0.65
C GLU A 256 23.90 6.54 -0.79
N THR A 257 22.69 6.27 -1.29
CA THR A 257 22.24 6.73 -2.62
C THR A 257 21.97 8.24 -2.65
N GLY A 258 21.81 8.89 -1.50
CA GLY A 258 21.43 10.31 -1.41
C GLY A 258 19.92 10.56 -1.35
N ILE A 259 19.10 9.51 -1.17
CA ILE A 259 17.63 9.64 -1.19
C ILE A 259 17.08 10.54 -0.05
N PHE A 260 17.72 10.55 1.11
CA PHE A 260 17.33 11.40 2.24
C PHE A 260 17.66 12.87 1.95
N GLU A 261 18.81 13.13 1.33
CA GLU A 261 19.22 14.47 0.89
C GLU A 261 18.26 14.98 -0.20
N PHE A 262 17.89 14.13 -1.16
CA PHE A 262 16.88 14.44 -2.15
C PHE A 262 15.55 14.86 -1.49
N LEU A 263 15.02 14.04 -0.58
CA LEU A 263 13.79 14.34 0.15
C LEU A 263 13.91 15.62 0.98
N GLY A 264 15.06 15.84 1.62
CA GLY A 264 15.36 17.03 2.42
C GLY A 264 15.40 18.34 1.63
N HIS A 265 15.71 18.28 0.34
CA HIS A 265 15.76 19.43 -0.55
C HIS A 265 14.49 19.64 -1.37
N LEU A 266 13.75 18.57 -1.68
CA LEU A 266 12.63 18.59 -2.61
C LEU A 266 11.55 19.64 -2.28
N PRO A 267 11.04 19.76 -1.03
CA PRO A 267 10.01 20.77 -0.74
C PRO A 267 10.49 22.19 -0.98
N GLY A 268 11.76 22.46 -0.64
CA GLY A 268 12.37 23.77 -0.86
C GLY A 268 12.57 24.10 -2.34
N GLU A 269 12.91 23.12 -3.17
CA GLU A 269 13.03 23.32 -4.61
C GLU A 269 11.66 23.50 -5.27
N PHE A 270 10.65 22.74 -4.85
CA PHE A 270 9.30 22.82 -5.40
C PHE A 270 8.62 24.16 -5.07
N LEU A 271 8.70 24.60 -3.81
CA LEU A 271 8.02 25.82 -3.33
C LEU A 271 8.65 27.13 -3.85
N LYS A 272 9.81 27.08 -4.53
CA LYS A 272 10.37 28.26 -5.22
C LYS A 272 9.48 28.72 -6.39
N HIS A 273 8.66 27.82 -6.93
CA HIS A 273 7.84 28.12 -8.08
C HIS A 273 6.54 28.82 -7.64
N PRO A 274 6.19 29.99 -8.24
CA PRO A 274 4.97 30.71 -7.87
C PRO A 274 3.71 29.87 -8.05
N GLY A 275 2.93 29.73 -6.97
CA GLY A 275 1.69 28.94 -6.96
C GLY A 275 1.93 27.43 -6.92
N ALA A 276 3.12 26.98 -6.54
CA ALA A 276 3.39 25.60 -6.17
C ALA A 276 2.81 25.31 -4.78
N GLU A 277 2.12 24.18 -4.64
CA GLU A 277 1.41 23.84 -3.41
C GLU A 277 1.45 22.33 -3.14
N PHE A 278 1.77 21.94 -1.91
CA PHE A 278 1.60 20.57 -1.45
C PHE A 278 0.19 20.40 -0.88
N LEU A 279 -0.49 19.34 -1.29
CA LEU A 279 -1.81 18.98 -0.77
C LEU A 279 -1.78 17.60 -0.13
N THR A 280 -2.55 17.46 0.95
CA THR A 280 -2.95 16.12 1.40
C THR A 280 -3.98 15.51 0.45
N VAL A 281 -4.22 14.21 0.59
CA VAL A 281 -5.21 13.51 -0.24
C VAL A 281 -6.64 14.02 -0.01
N SER A 282 -7.05 14.31 1.22
CA SER A 282 -8.38 14.87 1.48
C SER A 282 -8.51 16.27 0.89
N GLU A 283 -7.48 17.11 0.99
CA GLU A 283 -7.47 18.45 0.37
C GLU A 283 -7.53 18.38 -1.15
N ALA A 284 -6.81 17.43 -1.75
CA ALA A 284 -6.87 17.17 -3.18
C ALA A 284 -8.29 16.77 -3.61
N VAL A 285 -8.97 15.90 -2.85
CA VAL A 285 -10.35 15.48 -3.11
C VAL A 285 -11.33 16.64 -2.93
N GLU A 286 -11.24 17.41 -1.85
CA GLU A 286 -12.16 18.51 -1.56
C GLU A 286 -12.05 19.65 -2.57
N ARG A 287 -10.83 20.01 -2.97
CA ARG A 287 -10.55 21.22 -3.76
C ARG A 287 -10.58 21.00 -5.26
N SER A 288 -10.69 19.76 -5.73
CA SER A 288 -10.67 19.43 -7.16
C SER A 288 -12.06 19.05 -7.67
N GLN A 289 -12.34 19.36 -8.94
CA GLN A 289 -13.56 18.94 -9.63
C GLN A 289 -13.21 17.83 -10.63
N PRO A 290 -14.00 16.75 -10.69
CA PRO A 290 -13.79 15.72 -11.71
C PRO A 290 -13.89 16.31 -13.12
N VAL A 291 -12.91 16.02 -13.97
CA VAL A 291 -12.90 16.49 -15.38
C VAL A 291 -13.58 15.51 -16.33
N GLY A 292 -13.97 14.33 -15.83
CA GLY A 292 -14.66 13.31 -16.58
C GLY A 292 -14.85 12.02 -15.78
N GLU A 293 -15.37 11.00 -16.45
CA GLU A 293 -15.58 9.67 -15.86
C GLU A 293 -14.49 8.68 -16.29
N ILE A 294 -14.14 7.72 -15.43
CA ILE A 294 -13.35 6.55 -15.80
C ILE A 294 -14.19 5.27 -15.66
N ASP A 295 -14.07 4.39 -16.66
CA ASP A 295 -14.74 3.10 -16.69
C ASP A 295 -13.68 1.99 -16.62
N VAL A 296 -13.76 1.18 -15.57
CA VAL A 296 -12.83 0.08 -15.31
C VAL A 296 -13.63 -1.19 -14.96
N PRO A 297 -14.04 -1.97 -15.98
CA PRO A 297 -14.85 -3.16 -15.77
C PRO A 297 -14.06 -4.35 -15.21
N CYS A 298 -12.72 -4.34 -15.36
CA CYS A 298 -11.83 -5.41 -14.90
C CYS A 298 -10.78 -4.83 -13.95
N ALA A 299 -10.52 -5.53 -12.85
CA ALA A 299 -9.62 -5.08 -11.81
C ALA A 299 -8.21 -4.75 -12.34
N ILE A 300 -7.74 -3.55 -11.99
CA ILE A 300 -6.38 -3.08 -12.21
C ILE A 300 -5.63 -2.95 -10.90
N SER A 301 -4.32 -2.77 -10.96
CA SER A 301 -3.44 -2.49 -9.82
C SER A 301 -2.27 -1.62 -10.28
N TRP A 302 -1.56 -1.00 -9.33
CA TRP A 302 -0.30 -0.31 -9.59
C TRP A 302 0.89 -1.27 -9.83
N ALA A 303 0.71 -2.58 -9.58
CA ALA A 303 1.77 -3.56 -9.66
C ALA A 303 2.07 -4.00 -11.09
N ASP A 304 3.36 -4.31 -11.34
CA ASP A 304 3.94 -4.84 -12.57
C ASP A 304 3.56 -4.11 -13.87
N MET A 305 4.21 -4.43 -14.98
CA MET A 305 3.98 -3.73 -16.25
C MET A 305 2.55 -3.89 -16.80
N ASP A 306 1.88 -5.02 -16.49
CA ASP A 306 0.52 -5.31 -16.99
C ASP A 306 -0.57 -4.48 -16.27
N ARG A 307 -0.24 -3.92 -15.09
CA ARG A 307 -1.14 -3.11 -14.25
C ARG A 307 -2.48 -3.78 -13.97
N ASP A 308 -2.46 -5.09 -13.72
CA ASP A 308 -3.62 -5.92 -13.39
C ASP A 308 -3.35 -6.78 -12.14
N VAL A 309 -4.30 -7.65 -11.79
CA VAL A 309 -4.20 -8.49 -10.58
C VAL A 309 -3.42 -9.78 -10.77
N SER A 310 -2.87 -10.04 -11.96
CA SER A 310 -2.18 -11.31 -12.25
C SER A 310 -0.81 -11.41 -11.56
N THR A 311 -0.34 -10.36 -10.91
CA THR A 311 0.76 -10.43 -9.95
C THR A 311 0.43 -11.34 -8.77
N TRP A 312 -0.84 -11.41 -8.34
CA TRP A 312 -1.32 -12.27 -7.25
C TRP A 312 -2.19 -13.43 -7.71
N LEU A 313 -2.77 -13.37 -8.91
CA LEU A 313 -3.70 -14.38 -9.46
C LEU A 313 -3.31 -14.79 -10.89
N GLY A 314 -2.01 -14.86 -11.19
CA GLY A 314 -1.49 -15.13 -12.55
C GLY A 314 -1.18 -16.59 -12.84
N ASN A 315 -1.15 -17.47 -11.82
CA ASN A 315 -0.85 -18.88 -11.98
C ASN A 315 -1.73 -19.79 -11.10
N GLU A 316 -1.69 -21.10 -11.37
CA GLU A 316 -2.53 -22.09 -10.68
C GLU A 316 -2.27 -22.18 -9.17
N MET A 317 -1.01 -22.05 -8.74
CA MET A 317 -0.65 -22.10 -7.30
C MET A 317 -1.31 -20.96 -6.53
N GLN A 318 -1.25 -19.76 -7.10
CA GLN A 318 -1.88 -18.56 -6.56
C GLN A 318 -3.40 -18.68 -6.48
N MET A 319 -4.03 -19.12 -7.57
CA MET A 319 -5.48 -19.30 -7.64
C MET A 319 -5.98 -20.36 -6.66
N GLU A 320 -5.24 -21.46 -6.49
CA GLU A 320 -5.60 -22.52 -5.54
C GLU A 320 -5.57 -22.00 -4.09
N CYS A 321 -4.50 -21.32 -3.68
CA CYS A 321 -4.41 -20.70 -2.35
C CYS A 321 -5.50 -19.66 -2.11
N PHE A 322 -5.80 -18.83 -3.12
CA PHE A 322 -6.85 -17.82 -3.03
C PHE A 322 -8.25 -18.44 -2.85
N ASN A 323 -8.54 -19.51 -3.58
CA ASN A 323 -9.81 -20.23 -3.45
C ASN A 323 -9.91 -20.96 -2.10
N GLU A 324 -8.82 -21.59 -1.66
CA GLU A 324 -8.76 -22.26 -0.35
C GLU A 324 -9.04 -21.26 0.80
N LEU A 325 -8.46 -20.05 0.74
CA LEU A 325 -8.77 -18.97 1.69
C LEU A 325 -10.27 -18.60 1.70
N LYS A 326 -10.91 -18.50 0.54
CA LYS A 326 -12.35 -18.21 0.42
C LYS A 326 -13.20 -19.32 1.05
N GLU A 327 -12.84 -20.57 0.81
CA GLU A 327 -13.53 -21.72 1.39
C GLU A 327 -13.41 -21.74 2.92
N ILE A 328 -12.20 -21.52 3.45
CA ILE A 328 -11.96 -21.40 4.90
C ILE A 328 -12.82 -20.28 5.51
N GLY A 329 -12.88 -19.10 4.87
CA GLY A 329 -13.71 -17.99 5.34
C GLY A 329 -15.19 -18.35 5.40
N THR A 330 -15.69 -19.11 4.40
CA THR A 330 -17.07 -19.62 4.38
C THR A 330 -17.34 -20.58 5.54
N LEU A 331 -16.40 -21.46 5.87
CA LEU A 331 -16.51 -22.38 7.00
C LEU A 331 -16.52 -21.64 8.34
N LEU A 332 -15.61 -20.68 8.52
CA LEU A 332 -15.52 -19.87 9.75
C LEU A 332 -16.80 -19.09 10.04
N ARG A 333 -17.37 -18.45 9.02
CA ARG A 333 -18.64 -17.71 9.15
C ARG A 333 -19.81 -18.60 9.55
N ARG A 334 -19.81 -19.87 9.16
CA ARG A 334 -20.84 -20.86 9.56
C ARG A 334 -20.59 -21.45 10.94
N GLY A 335 -19.32 -21.67 11.30
CA GLY A 335 -18.91 -22.35 12.53
C GLY A 335 -18.86 -21.47 13.78
N GLY A 336 -18.77 -20.15 13.63
CA GLY A 336 -18.83 -19.19 14.76
C GLY A 336 -17.59 -19.19 15.66
N ASN A 337 -16.45 -19.72 15.20
CA ASN A 337 -15.21 -19.76 15.98
C ASN A 337 -14.39 -18.47 15.78
N GLY A 338 -14.59 -17.51 16.69
CA GLY A 338 -13.91 -16.21 16.65
C GLY A 338 -12.39 -16.28 16.79
N ASP A 339 -11.86 -17.31 17.47
CA ASP A 339 -10.43 -17.43 17.73
C ASP A 339 -9.63 -17.68 16.44
N PHE A 340 -10.19 -18.44 15.49
CA PHE A 340 -9.55 -18.67 14.19
C PHE A 340 -9.78 -17.56 13.16
N MET A 341 -10.76 -16.66 13.40
CA MET A 341 -11.06 -15.56 12.48
C MET A 341 -9.86 -14.63 12.31
N ARG A 342 -9.20 -14.26 13.41
CA ARG A 342 -8.00 -13.41 13.36
C ARG A 342 -6.87 -14.08 12.57
N ILE A 343 -6.64 -15.37 12.79
CA ILE A 343 -5.58 -16.12 12.13
C ILE A 343 -5.85 -16.20 10.63
N TRP A 344 -7.07 -16.54 10.24
CA TRP A 344 -7.48 -16.55 8.84
C TRP A 344 -7.29 -15.18 8.17
N ARG A 345 -7.68 -14.08 8.84
CA ARG A 345 -7.49 -12.73 8.31
C ARG A 345 -6.02 -12.35 8.15
N MET A 346 -5.16 -12.69 9.11
CA MET A 346 -3.70 -12.48 8.98
C MET A 346 -3.13 -13.25 7.79
N LEU A 347 -3.64 -14.46 7.53
CA LEU A 347 -3.26 -15.26 6.37
C LEU A 347 -3.77 -14.69 5.03
N GLN A 348 -4.65 -13.68 5.00
CA GLN A 348 -5.12 -13.07 3.74
C GLN A 348 -4.19 -11.98 3.17
N THR A 349 -3.12 -11.62 3.88
CA THR A 349 -2.17 -10.60 3.44
C THR A 349 -1.68 -10.89 2.02
N SER A 350 -1.74 -9.90 1.12
CA SER A 350 -1.49 -10.07 -0.32
C SER A 350 -0.11 -10.65 -0.64
N ASP A 351 0.89 -10.34 0.19
CA ASP A 351 2.27 -10.80 0.09
C ASP A 351 2.42 -12.30 -0.03
N HIS A 352 1.57 -13.09 0.64
CA HIS A 352 1.63 -14.55 0.56
C HIS A 352 1.38 -15.02 -0.88
N LEU A 353 0.41 -14.42 -1.57
CA LEU A 353 0.16 -14.69 -2.98
C LEU A 353 1.26 -14.13 -3.87
N TYR A 354 1.79 -12.96 -3.55
CA TYR A 354 2.89 -12.33 -4.27
C TYR A 354 4.15 -13.23 -4.30
N TYR A 355 4.49 -13.87 -3.18
CA TYR A 355 5.66 -14.76 -3.08
C TYR A 355 5.57 -16.00 -3.98
N MET A 356 4.38 -16.34 -4.47
CA MET A 356 4.11 -17.43 -5.41
C MET A 356 4.06 -16.99 -6.87
N SER A 357 4.29 -15.70 -7.16
CA SER A 357 4.30 -15.19 -8.52
C SER A 357 5.45 -15.78 -9.32
N THR A 358 5.17 -16.15 -10.56
CA THR A 358 6.16 -16.58 -11.55
C THR A 358 6.53 -15.46 -12.52
N LYS A 359 5.90 -14.28 -12.38
CA LYS A 359 6.31 -13.08 -13.09
C LYS A 359 7.69 -12.64 -12.63
N GLY A 360 8.48 -12.06 -13.53
CA GLY A 360 9.83 -11.62 -13.21
C GLY A 360 10.89 -12.72 -13.07
N LEU A 361 10.54 -14.02 -13.16
CA LEU A 361 11.55 -15.10 -13.28
C LEU A 361 12.41 -14.96 -14.56
N ALA A 362 11.93 -14.20 -15.56
CA ALA A 362 12.70 -13.80 -16.73
C ALA A 362 13.42 -12.44 -16.59
N ASP A 363 12.95 -11.54 -15.71
CA ASP A 363 13.42 -10.14 -15.60
C ASP A 363 14.37 -9.86 -14.43
N GLY A 364 14.71 -10.87 -13.63
CA GLY A 364 15.94 -10.88 -12.80
C GLY A 364 16.03 -9.91 -11.62
N ASP A 365 15.21 -8.87 -11.52
CA ASP A 365 15.38 -7.81 -10.52
C ASP A 365 14.09 -7.40 -9.78
N VAL A 366 14.29 -6.87 -8.57
CA VAL A 366 13.31 -6.39 -7.57
C VAL A 366 12.51 -7.47 -6.81
N HIS A 367 11.98 -8.51 -7.46
CA HIS A 367 11.07 -9.48 -6.80
C HIS A 367 11.70 -10.38 -5.72
N ARG A 368 13.04 -10.44 -5.64
CA ARG A 368 13.76 -11.31 -4.68
C ARG A 368 14.05 -10.66 -3.33
N TYR A 369 14.00 -9.33 -3.23
CA TYR A 369 14.54 -8.65 -2.05
C TYR A 369 13.68 -8.86 -0.78
N PHE A 370 12.38 -9.16 -0.94
CA PHE A 370 11.43 -9.34 0.17
C PHE A 370 10.85 -10.76 0.32
N ASN A 371 11.15 -11.66 -0.61
CA ASN A 371 10.59 -13.01 -0.60
C ASN A 371 11.40 -13.92 0.36
N PRO A 372 10.81 -14.48 1.44
CA PRO A 372 11.52 -15.36 2.37
C PRO A 372 11.75 -16.78 1.81
N TYR A 373 11.30 -17.04 0.57
CA TYR A 373 11.42 -18.32 -0.11
C TYR A 373 12.40 -18.22 -1.28
N SER A 374 13.07 -19.34 -1.59
CA SER A 374 14.04 -19.39 -2.69
C SER A 374 13.34 -19.45 -4.05
N TYR A 375 12.15 -20.06 -4.11
CA TYR A 375 11.36 -20.24 -5.33
C TYR A 375 9.85 -20.16 -5.05
N PRO A 376 9.03 -19.73 -6.03
CA PRO A 376 7.57 -19.63 -5.88
C PRO A 376 6.88 -20.92 -5.40
N TYR A 377 7.37 -22.08 -5.83
CA TYR A 377 6.82 -23.39 -5.45
C TYR A 377 7.02 -23.70 -3.96
N GLU A 378 8.10 -23.21 -3.36
CA GLU A 378 8.36 -23.38 -1.92
C GLU A 378 7.39 -22.54 -1.09
N ALA A 379 7.09 -21.30 -1.54
CA ALA A 379 6.07 -20.45 -0.95
C ALA A 379 4.69 -21.12 -1.00
N PHE A 380 4.34 -21.72 -2.15
CA PHE A 380 3.09 -22.44 -2.33
C PHE A 380 2.94 -23.63 -1.39
N ILE A 381 3.93 -24.53 -1.33
CA ILE A 381 3.85 -25.69 -0.43
C ILE A 381 3.69 -25.22 1.02
N ASN A 382 4.49 -24.25 1.45
CA ASN A 382 4.45 -23.80 2.84
C ASN A 382 3.08 -23.21 3.20
N TYR A 383 2.58 -22.31 2.36
CA TYR A 383 1.33 -21.62 2.60
C TYR A 383 0.13 -22.57 2.50
N MET A 384 0.09 -23.45 1.50
CA MET A 384 -0.96 -24.45 1.37
C MET A 384 -0.99 -25.42 2.56
N ASN A 385 0.16 -25.86 3.09
CA ASN A 385 0.18 -26.70 4.29
C ASN A 385 -0.47 -25.99 5.50
N ILE A 386 -0.22 -24.68 5.66
CA ILE A 386 -0.84 -23.86 6.70
C ILE A 386 -2.35 -23.75 6.50
N LEU A 387 -2.80 -23.47 5.27
CA LEU A 387 -4.23 -23.37 4.94
C LEU A 387 -4.95 -24.71 5.20
N GLN A 388 -4.36 -25.83 4.80
CA GLN A 388 -4.93 -27.17 5.03
C GLN A 388 -4.97 -27.54 6.52
N ASP A 389 -3.96 -27.17 7.31
CA ASP A 389 -4.00 -27.35 8.75
C ASP A 389 -5.09 -26.50 9.40
N LEU A 390 -5.24 -25.24 9.00
CA LEU A 390 -6.29 -24.36 9.50
C LEU A 390 -7.68 -24.92 9.16
N ARG A 391 -7.89 -25.34 7.91
CA ARG A 391 -9.15 -25.96 7.46
C ARG A 391 -9.50 -27.21 8.26
N LYS A 392 -8.52 -28.04 8.60
CA LYS A 392 -8.72 -29.27 9.39
C LYS A 392 -9.11 -28.98 10.85
N ARG A 393 -8.72 -27.82 11.38
CA ARG A 393 -9.01 -27.40 12.76
C ARG A 393 -10.40 -26.78 12.94
N ILE A 394 -10.96 -26.23 11.85
CA ILE A 394 -12.32 -25.67 11.78
C ILE A 394 -13.31 -26.81 11.62
#